data_AF-A0A1F8NES4-F1
#
_entry.id   AF-A0A1F8NES4-F1
#
_cell.length_a   1.000
_cell.length_b   1.000
_cell.length_c   1.000
_cell.angle_alpha   90.00
_cell.angle_beta   90.00
_cell.angle_gamma   90.00
#
_symmetry.space_group_name_H-M   'P 1'
#
loop_
_entity.id
_entity.type
_entity.pdbx_description
1 polymer ?
#
loop_
_entity_poly.entity_id
_entity_poly.type
_entity_poly.pdbx_seq_one_letter_code
_entity_poly.pdbx_strand_id
1 'polypeptide(L)'
;MPVGDLPAWRQIFSDDFTEPVALGEWSECSFESFLCLGLPEPYRDRWWAFLGGWSDHGTGLYSPSRVLSVADGILDFHIHTEGGVHLVAAPVPLIHGRAGSLGQLYGRYAVRFRSDSLHGYKVAWLLWPDSETWPRDGEIDFPEGNLDAGIEAYLHRQDGTAANDQAGFFSGVRMAGEWHTAVIEWTS
;
A
#
# COMPACT_ATOMS: atom_id res chain seq x y z
N MET A 1 6.86 6.80 15.43
CA MET A 1 7.53 7.19 14.17
C MET A 1 7.94 8.68 14.23
N PRO A 2 9.00 9.14 13.53
CA PRO A 2 9.41 10.55 13.57
C PRO A 2 8.34 11.49 13.00
N VAL A 3 7.99 12.53 13.74
CA VAL A 3 7.06 13.58 13.31
C VAL A 3 7.84 14.86 13.08
N GLY A 4 7.56 15.54 11.96
CA GLY A 4 8.13 16.83 11.61
C GLY A 4 8.69 16.89 10.20
N ASP A 5 9.01 18.12 9.78
CA ASP A 5 9.60 18.42 8.49
C ASP A 5 11.08 17.99 8.42
N LEU A 6 11.52 17.63 7.22
CA LEU A 6 12.94 17.44 6.89
C LEU A 6 13.41 18.62 6.02
N PRO A 7 14.71 18.86 5.87
CA PRO A 7 15.20 19.81 4.88
C PRO A 7 14.59 19.51 3.49
N ALA A 8 13.98 20.52 2.88
CA ALA A 8 13.24 20.44 1.61
C ALA A 8 11.93 19.62 1.59
N TRP A 9 11.49 19.03 2.71
CA TRP A 9 10.28 18.22 2.77
C TRP A 9 9.35 18.64 3.92
N ARG A 10 8.09 18.93 3.60
CA ARG A 10 7.04 19.14 4.61
C ARG A 10 6.27 17.84 4.86
N GLN A 11 6.15 17.40 6.11
CA GLN A 11 5.33 16.23 6.43
C GLN A 11 3.85 16.61 6.37
N ILE A 12 3.10 15.99 5.45
CA ILE A 12 1.66 16.25 5.25
C ILE A 12 0.78 15.05 5.65
N PHE A 13 1.38 13.87 5.76
CA PHE A 13 0.74 12.66 6.21
C PHE A 13 1.73 11.82 7.01
N SER A 14 1.25 11.19 8.07
CA SER A 14 2.01 10.27 8.91
C SER A 14 1.02 9.42 9.70
N ASP A 15 1.30 8.13 9.85
CA ASP A 15 0.52 7.30 10.76
C ASP A 15 1.47 6.37 11.52
N ASP A 16 1.30 6.33 12.84
CA ASP A 16 2.07 5.46 13.75
C ASP A 16 1.15 4.39 14.36
N PHE A 17 -0.08 4.28 13.83
CA PHE A 17 -1.05 3.22 14.11
C PHE A 17 -1.35 3.03 15.61
N THR A 18 -1.61 4.13 16.32
CA THR A 18 -1.73 4.17 17.78
C THR A 18 -3.10 3.74 18.30
N GLU A 19 -4.16 3.89 17.52
CA GLU A 19 -5.49 3.40 17.87
C GLU A 19 -5.66 1.94 17.42
N PRO A 20 -6.20 1.05 18.26
CA PRO A 20 -6.42 -0.34 17.87
C PRO A 20 -7.57 -0.47 16.86
N VAL A 21 -7.45 -1.45 15.96
CA VAL A 21 -8.50 -1.84 15.02
C VAL A 21 -8.55 -3.35 14.95
N ALA A 22 -9.66 -3.95 15.34
CA ALA A 22 -9.81 -5.40 15.31
C ALA A 22 -10.02 -5.93 13.89
N LEU A 23 -9.68 -7.21 13.67
CA LEU A 23 -10.16 -7.93 12.49
C LEU A 23 -11.68 -7.82 12.42
N GLY A 24 -12.20 -7.49 11.24
CA GLY A 24 -13.61 -7.19 10.99
C GLY A 24 -13.93 -5.70 10.90
N GLU A 25 -13.09 -4.82 11.44
CA GLU A 25 -13.36 -3.37 11.49
C GLU A 25 -12.86 -2.59 10.26
N TRP A 26 -11.91 -3.12 9.48
CA TRP A 26 -11.64 -2.63 8.11
C TRP A 26 -12.75 -3.07 7.14
N SER A 27 -13.99 -2.65 7.40
CA SER A 27 -15.19 -3.10 6.73
C SER A 27 -16.04 -1.94 6.22
N GLU A 28 -17.04 -2.29 5.40
CA GLU A 28 -18.00 -1.32 4.83
C GLU A 28 -17.30 -0.18 4.08
N CYS A 29 -16.23 -0.53 3.37
CA CYS A 29 -15.54 0.38 2.47
C CYS A 29 -16.43 0.73 1.27
N SER A 30 -16.30 1.94 0.73
CA SER A 30 -17.03 2.41 -0.46
C SER A 30 -16.11 3.18 -1.39
N PHE A 31 -16.15 2.87 -2.69
CA PHE A 31 -15.48 3.65 -3.73
C PHE A 31 -16.13 5.02 -3.95
N GLU A 32 -17.42 5.16 -3.66
CA GLU A 32 -18.14 6.42 -3.90
C GLU A 32 -17.73 7.50 -2.89
N SER A 33 -17.51 7.11 -1.63
CA SER A 33 -17.22 8.05 -0.54
C SER A 33 -15.81 7.93 0.02
N PHE A 34 -15.00 6.97 -0.45
CA PHE A 34 -13.69 6.62 0.11
C PHE A 34 -13.74 6.46 1.64
N LEU A 35 -14.83 5.85 2.11
CA LEU A 35 -15.13 5.65 3.52
C LEU A 35 -15.18 4.17 3.83
N CYS A 36 -14.55 3.75 4.92
CA CYS A 36 -14.78 2.45 5.56
C CYS A 36 -15.49 2.68 6.90
N LEU A 37 -16.80 2.41 6.97
CA LEU A 37 -17.62 2.74 8.14
C LEU A 37 -17.18 2.00 9.41
N GLY A 38 -16.65 0.80 9.26
CA GLY A 38 -16.15 -0.01 10.38
C GLY A 38 -14.91 0.58 11.06
N LEU A 39 -14.15 1.44 10.37
CA LEU A 39 -12.95 2.04 10.95
C LEU A 39 -13.31 3.01 12.08
N PRO A 40 -12.58 3.01 13.20
CA PRO A 40 -12.71 4.06 14.21
C PRO A 40 -12.04 5.35 13.74
N GLU A 41 -12.36 6.46 14.41
CA GLU A 41 -11.53 7.66 14.33
C GLU A 41 -10.18 7.41 15.01
N PRO A 42 -9.05 7.94 14.48
CA PRO A 42 -8.98 8.86 13.35
C PRO A 42 -8.85 8.17 11.98
N TYR A 43 -8.79 6.84 11.91
CA TYR A 43 -8.49 6.14 10.65
C TYR A 43 -9.60 6.28 9.61
N ARG A 44 -10.86 6.40 10.03
CA ARG A 44 -12.00 6.61 9.12
C ARG A 44 -11.85 7.83 8.21
N ASP A 45 -11.13 8.85 8.66
CA ASP A 45 -10.87 10.07 7.89
C ASP A 45 -9.51 10.05 7.16
N ARG A 46 -8.67 9.03 7.41
CA ARG A 46 -7.25 8.98 7.00
C ARG A 46 -6.90 7.80 6.11
N TRP A 47 -7.68 6.72 6.15
CA TRP A 47 -7.42 5.49 5.44
C TRP A 47 -8.69 4.95 4.79
N TRP A 48 -8.50 4.33 3.63
CA TRP A 48 -9.49 3.56 2.91
C TRP A 48 -8.86 2.23 2.45
N ALA A 49 -9.66 1.31 1.89
CA ALA A 49 -9.15 0.06 1.35
C ALA A 49 -9.98 -0.45 0.17
N PHE A 50 -9.32 -1.16 -0.74
CA PHE A 50 -10.00 -1.89 -1.80
C PHE A 50 -11.04 -2.87 -1.25
N LEU A 51 -12.19 -2.91 -1.91
CA LEU A 51 -13.39 -3.59 -1.43
C LEU A 51 -13.22 -5.11 -1.34
N GLY A 52 -13.84 -5.67 -0.30
CA GLY A 52 -14.08 -7.10 -0.18
C GLY A 52 -14.74 -7.69 -1.44
N GLY A 53 -14.19 -8.78 -1.98
CA GLY A 53 -14.80 -9.50 -3.10
C GLY A 53 -14.26 -9.15 -4.50
N TRP A 54 -13.37 -8.16 -4.60
CA TRP A 54 -12.71 -7.81 -5.85
C TRP A 54 -11.42 -8.61 -6.04
N SER A 55 -11.15 -9.06 -7.27
CA SER A 55 -9.89 -9.70 -7.62
C SER A 55 -8.76 -8.67 -7.64
N ASP A 56 -7.56 -9.08 -7.22
CA ASP A 56 -6.32 -8.30 -7.36
C ASP A 56 -5.70 -8.38 -8.77
N HIS A 57 -6.49 -8.80 -9.76
CA HIS A 57 -6.06 -9.13 -11.13
C HIS A 57 -5.06 -10.30 -11.24
N GLY A 58 -4.83 -11.01 -10.13
CA GLY A 58 -4.11 -12.26 -10.05
C GLY A 58 -4.97 -13.35 -9.40
N THR A 59 -4.40 -14.04 -8.40
CA THR A 59 -5.08 -15.13 -7.67
C THR A 59 -5.65 -14.68 -6.33
N GLY A 60 -5.52 -13.40 -5.98
CA GLY A 60 -5.95 -12.83 -4.72
C GLY A 60 -7.37 -12.25 -4.76
N LEU A 61 -8.00 -12.26 -3.60
CA LEU A 61 -9.27 -11.62 -3.32
C LEU A 61 -9.06 -10.55 -2.26
N TYR A 62 -9.33 -9.29 -2.60
CA TYR A 62 -9.34 -8.22 -1.62
C TYR A 62 -10.36 -8.55 -0.52
N SER A 63 -9.89 -8.53 0.73
CA SER A 63 -10.63 -8.92 1.93
C SER A 63 -10.10 -8.13 3.14
N PRO A 64 -10.14 -6.79 3.12
CA PRO A 64 -9.50 -5.95 4.13
C PRO A 64 -10.00 -6.26 5.55
N SER A 65 -11.30 -6.53 5.74
CA SER A 65 -11.87 -6.89 7.04
C SER A 65 -11.37 -8.23 7.61
N ARG A 66 -10.72 -9.07 6.80
CA ARG A 66 -10.19 -10.38 7.20
C ARG A 66 -8.67 -10.42 7.27
N VAL A 67 -8.02 -9.38 6.76
CA VAL A 67 -6.56 -9.30 6.61
C VAL A 67 -5.99 -8.20 7.48
N LEU A 68 -6.68 -7.07 7.62
CA LEU A 68 -6.13 -5.88 8.23
C LEU A 68 -6.59 -5.70 9.67
N SER A 69 -5.63 -5.40 10.54
CA SER A 69 -5.84 -5.02 11.92
C SER A 69 -4.78 -4.03 12.36
N VAL A 70 -5.05 -3.30 13.45
CA VAL A 70 -4.06 -2.42 14.07
C VAL A 70 -3.93 -2.79 15.54
N ALA A 71 -2.70 -3.02 15.98
CA ALA A 71 -2.38 -3.22 17.39
C ALA A 71 -0.93 -2.79 17.65
N ASP A 72 -0.66 -2.29 18.85
CA ASP A 72 0.70 -2.00 19.35
C ASP A 72 1.57 -1.14 18.40
N GLY A 73 0.95 -0.18 17.70
CA GLY A 73 1.65 0.72 16.76
C GLY A 73 1.96 0.11 15.40
N ILE A 74 1.27 -0.98 15.03
CA ILE A 74 1.50 -1.72 13.78
C ILE A 74 0.16 -1.92 13.06
N LEU A 75 0.12 -1.51 11.78
CA LEU A 75 -0.87 -2.02 10.83
C LEU A 75 -0.40 -3.40 10.36
N ASP A 76 -1.11 -4.43 10.78
CA ASP A 76 -0.82 -5.83 10.46
C ASP A 76 -1.60 -6.28 9.23
N PHE A 77 -0.93 -7.04 8.37
CA PHE A 77 -1.49 -7.67 7.19
C PHE A 77 -1.44 -9.19 7.38
N HIS A 78 -2.49 -9.76 7.97
CA HIS A 78 -2.67 -11.20 8.09
C HIS A 78 -3.17 -11.80 6.76
N ILE A 79 -2.36 -11.69 5.71
CA ILE A 79 -2.63 -12.34 4.42
C ILE A 79 -2.49 -13.86 4.57
N HIS A 80 -3.45 -14.60 4.02
CA HIS A 80 -3.49 -16.05 4.16
C HIS A 80 -4.40 -16.69 3.12
N THR A 81 -4.28 -18.01 2.95
CA THR A 81 -5.16 -18.78 2.06
C THR A 81 -6.24 -19.44 2.88
N GLU A 82 -7.50 -19.23 2.51
CA GLU A 82 -8.64 -19.92 3.12
C GLU A 82 -9.50 -20.57 2.04
N GLY A 83 -9.79 -21.86 2.19
CA GLY A 83 -10.62 -22.58 1.21
C GLY A 83 -10.05 -22.56 -0.21
N GLY A 84 -8.72 -22.42 -0.35
CA GLY A 84 -8.05 -22.29 -1.65
C GLY A 84 -8.03 -20.88 -2.25
N VAL A 85 -8.54 -19.87 -1.55
CA VAL A 85 -8.55 -18.47 -1.99
C VAL A 85 -7.50 -17.67 -1.22
N HIS A 86 -6.62 -16.96 -1.93
CA HIS A 86 -5.67 -16.06 -1.32
C HIS A 86 -6.37 -14.77 -0.89
N LEU A 87 -6.45 -14.51 0.41
CA LEU A 87 -7.01 -13.27 0.94
C LEU A 87 -5.91 -12.21 1.05
N VAL A 88 -6.13 -11.06 0.43
CA VAL A 88 -5.19 -9.95 0.34
C VAL A 88 -5.87 -8.63 0.72
N ALA A 89 -5.12 -7.55 0.84
CA ALA A 89 -5.67 -6.22 1.07
C ALA A 89 -4.78 -5.14 0.46
N ALA A 90 -5.39 -4.03 0.06
CA ALA A 90 -4.70 -2.84 -0.40
C ALA A 90 -5.29 -1.61 0.32
N PRO A 91 -4.68 -1.19 1.44
CA PRO A 91 -4.95 0.12 2.03
C PRO A 91 -4.56 1.28 1.13
N VAL A 92 -5.27 2.39 1.25
CA VAL A 92 -4.94 3.64 0.59
C VAL A 92 -4.95 4.76 1.65
N PRO A 93 -3.81 5.46 1.86
CA PRO A 93 -3.80 6.64 2.70
C PRO A 93 -4.50 7.80 2.00
N LEU A 94 -5.41 8.47 2.70
CA LEU A 94 -6.12 9.65 2.22
C LEU A 94 -5.31 10.90 2.54
N ILE A 95 -4.21 11.11 1.80
CA ILE A 95 -3.21 12.16 2.06
C ILE A 95 -3.82 13.57 2.11
N HIS A 96 -4.84 13.83 1.30
CA HIS A 96 -5.58 15.10 1.27
C HIS A 96 -6.98 15.01 1.89
N GLY A 97 -7.26 13.96 2.66
CA GLY A 97 -8.57 13.64 3.22
C GLY A 97 -9.55 13.11 2.17
N ARG A 98 -10.73 12.64 2.63
CA ARG A 98 -11.74 11.97 1.78
C ARG A 98 -12.23 12.77 0.58
N ALA A 99 -12.31 14.10 0.72
CA ALA A 99 -12.79 14.99 -0.33
C ALA A 99 -11.66 15.58 -1.19
N GLY A 100 -10.39 15.24 -0.88
CA GLY A 100 -9.22 15.67 -1.63
C GLY A 100 -8.88 14.72 -2.77
N SER A 101 -7.79 15.02 -3.50
CA SER A 101 -7.22 14.07 -4.45
C SER A 101 -6.69 12.84 -3.71
N LEU A 102 -6.80 11.67 -4.35
CA LEU A 102 -6.16 10.45 -3.86
C LEU A 102 -4.65 10.50 -4.08
N GLY A 103 -4.22 10.97 -5.23
CA GLY A 103 -2.83 11.16 -5.57
C GLY A 103 -2.20 12.41 -4.95
N GLN A 104 -0.87 12.35 -4.92
CA GLN A 104 0.03 13.42 -4.51
C GLN A 104 1.13 13.50 -5.57
N LEU A 105 1.21 14.63 -6.30
CA LEU A 105 2.28 14.87 -7.27
C LEU A 105 3.57 15.24 -6.54
N TYR A 106 4.63 14.46 -6.75
CA TYR A 106 5.89 14.55 -6.01
C TYR A 106 5.76 14.28 -4.52
N GLY A 107 6.84 13.79 -3.91
CA GLY A 107 6.83 13.53 -2.49
C GLY A 107 7.99 12.68 -2.03
N ARG A 108 8.12 12.62 -0.71
CA ARG A 108 8.94 11.64 -0.03
C ARG A 108 8.03 10.68 0.72
N TYR A 109 7.96 9.45 0.27
CA TYR A 109 7.12 8.39 0.83
C TYR A 109 8.04 7.44 1.57
N ALA A 110 7.81 7.25 2.87
CA ALA A 110 8.61 6.36 3.68
C ALA A 110 7.72 5.48 4.53
N VAL A 111 8.00 4.18 4.49
CA VAL A 111 7.28 3.21 5.31
C VAL A 111 8.29 2.23 5.88
N ARG A 112 8.09 1.91 7.15
CA ARG A 112 8.87 0.91 7.89
C ARG A 112 8.04 -0.36 8.00
N PHE A 113 8.56 -1.46 7.52
CA PHE A 113 7.83 -2.73 7.44
C PHE A 113 8.72 -3.92 7.75
N ARG A 114 8.07 -5.04 8.05
CA ARG A 114 8.66 -6.36 8.16
C ARG A 114 7.64 -7.34 7.61
N SER A 115 8.07 -8.36 6.90
CA SER A 115 7.20 -9.44 6.44
C SER A 115 7.71 -10.80 6.86
N ASP A 116 6.80 -11.77 6.88
CA ASP A 116 7.15 -13.19 6.89
C ASP A 116 7.50 -13.66 5.48
N SER A 117 8.24 -14.77 5.39
CA SER A 117 8.51 -15.43 4.12
C SER A 117 7.33 -16.31 3.76
N LEU A 118 6.53 -15.89 2.77
CA LEU A 118 5.30 -16.59 2.40
C LEU A 118 5.25 -16.84 0.89
N HIS A 119 5.31 -18.12 0.51
CA HIS A 119 5.26 -18.52 -0.89
C HIS A 119 3.88 -18.24 -1.50
N GLY A 120 3.86 -17.77 -2.75
CA GLY A 120 2.63 -17.45 -3.49
C GLY A 120 2.01 -16.10 -3.15
N TYR A 121 2.68 -15.29 -2.31
CA TYR A 121 2.26 -13.93 -1.99
C TYR A 121 3.35 -12.93 -2.37
N LYS A 122 2.91 -11.73 -2.73
CA LYS A 122 3.76 -10.59 -3.03
C LYS A 122 3.28 -9.35 -2.31
N VAL A 123 4.17 -8.37 -2.19
CA VAL A 123 3.84 -7.00 -1.81
C VAL A 123 4.25 -6.08 -2.95
N ALA A 124 3.47 -5.04 -3.18
CA ALA A 124 3.82 -3.94 -4.08
C ALA A 124 3.22 -2.67 -3.48
N TRP A 125 4.07 -1.68 -3.19
CA TRP A 125 3.59 -0.36 -2.79
C TRP A 125 3.71 0.58 -3.96
N LEU A 126 2.55 1.01 -4.44
CA LEU A 126 2.39 1.66 -5.73
C LEU A 126 2.20 3.16 -5.55
N LEU A 127 2.87 3.95 -6.38
CA LEU A 127 2.38 5.27 -6.79
C LEU A 127 1.67 5.10 -8.13
N TRP A 128 0.34 5.03 -8.06
CA TRP A 128 -0.54 4.82 -9.21
C TRP A 128 -1.01 6.16 -9.81
N PRO A 129 -1.17 6.28 -11.14
CA PRO A 129 -1.59 7.53 -11.76
C PRO A 129 -3.09 7.78 -11.56
N ASP A 130 -3.45 8.97 -11.04
CA ASP A 130 -4.84 9.42 -10.88
C ASP A 130 -5.66 9.41 -12.19
N SER A 131 -5.00 9.37 -13.35
CA SER A 131 -5.65 9.31 -14.67
C SER A 131 -6.23 7.94 -15.01
N GLU A 132 -5.88 6.90 -14.25
CA GLU A 132 -6.25 5.50 -14.48
C GLU A 132 -5.90 4.98 -15.89
N THR A 133 -5.02 5.68 -16.62
CA THR A 133 -4.64 5.32 -17.98
C THR A 133 -3.30 4.59 -17.98
N TRP A 134 -3.34 3.32 -17.62
CA TRP A 134 -2.16 2.45 -17.59
C TRP A 134 -2.05 1.60 -18.87
N PRO A 135 -0.85 1.39 -19.45
CA PRO A 135 0.48 1.78 -18.96
C PRO A 135 0.94 3.20 -19.37
N ARG A 136 0.10 3.96 -20.08
CA ARG A 136 0.50 5.26 -20.68
C ARG A 136 1.02 6.26 -19.64
N ASP A 137 0.38 6.38 -18.48
CA ASP A 137 0.74 7.41 -17.50
C ASP A 137 1.76 6.96 -16.43
N GLY A 138 2.35 5.77 -16.62
CA GLY A 138 3.40 5.23 -15.75
C GLY A 138 2.89 4.78 -14.38
N GLU A 139 3.82 4.26 -13.57
CA GLU A 139 3.62 3.72 -12.23
C GLU A 139 5.00 3.55 -11.56
N ILE A 140 5.08 3.75 -10.24
CA ILE A 140 6.32 3.58 -9.46
C ILE A 140 6.07 2.61 -8.32
N ASP A 141 6.80 1.50 -8.31
CA ASP A 141 6.60 0.42 -7.35
C ASP A 141 7.85 0.26 -6.51
N PHE A 142 7.77 0.59 -5.23
CA PHE A 142 8.85 0.32 -4.28
C PHE A 142 8.38 0.37 -2.83
N PRO A 143 8.63 -0.70 -2.05
CA PRO A 143 9.19 -1.99 -2.44
C PRO A 143 8.16 -2.86 -3.17
N GLU A 144 8.61 -3.64 -4.14
CA GLU A 144 7.85 -4.73 -4.75
C GLU A 144 8.64 -6.04 -4.68
N GLY A 145 7.93 -7.16 -4.60
CA GLY A 145 8.51 -8.50 -4.78
C GLY A 145 7.68 -9.60 -4.13
N ASN A 146 7.99 -10.85 -4.48
CA ASN A 146 7.45 -12.00 -3.75
C ASN A 146 7.98 -12.00 -2.31
N LEU A 147 7.15 -12.40 -1.35
CA LEU A 147 7.53 -12.38 0.06
C LEU A 147 8.62 -13.38 0.42
N ASP A 148 8.83 -14.41 -0.40
CA ASP A 148 9.93 -15.38 -0.30
C ASP A 148 11.15 -15.02 -1.16
N ALA A 149 11.20 -13.80 -1.71
CA ALA A 149 12.26 -13.33 -2.61
C ALA A 149 12.94 -12.03 -2.11
N GLY A 150 13.53 -11.28 -3.04
CA GLY A 150 14.21 -10.00 -2.77
C GLY A 150 13.29 -8.79 -2.87
N ILE A 151 13.72 -7.67 -2.28
CA ILE A 151 13.10 -6.36 -2.47
C ILE A 151 13.57 -5.78 -3.80
N GLU A 152 12.61 -5.42 -4.63
CA GLU A 152 12.81 -4.87 -5.98
C GLU A 152 12.07 -3.54 -6.11
N ALA A 153 12.41 -2.78 -7.13
CA ALA A 153 11.70 -1.58 -7.54
C ALA A 153 11.41 -1.63 -9.04
N TYR A 154 10.22 -1.17 -9.43
CA TYR A 154 9.82 -1.08 -10.82
C TYR A 154 9.38 0.35 -11.16
N LEU A 155 9.83 0.83 -12.31
CA LEU A 155 9.39 2.09 -12.89
C LEU A 155 8.74 1.78 -14.23
N HIS A 156 7.42 1.82 -14.29
CA HIS A 156 6.66 1.79 -15.52
C HIS A 156 6.74 3.17 -16.18
N ARG A 157 7.23 3.22 -17.41
CA ARG A 157 7.57 4.49 -18.06
C ARG A 157 6.33 5.28 -18.45
N GLN A 158 6.41 6.59 -18.33
CA GLN A 158 5.47 7.49 -19.00
C GLN A 158 5.53 7.26 -20.53
N ASP A 159 4.37 7.36 -21.16
CA ASP A 159 4.10 6.96 -22.54
C ASP A 159 4.33 5.47 -22.82
N GLY A 160 4.29 4.63 -21.76
CA GLY A 160 4.38 3.18 -21.86
C GLY A 160 3.31 2.62 -22.79
N THR A 161 3.71 1.69 -23.66
CA THR A 161 2.80 1.07 -24.65
C THR A 161 2.42 -0.37 -24.31
N ALA A 162 3.09 -0.95 -23.32
CA ALA A 162 2.83 -2.32 -22.85
C ALA A 162 3.18 -2.43 -21.36
N ALA A 163 2.60 -3.43 -20.70
CA ALA A 163 2.82 -3.71 -19.28
C ALA A 163 4.30 -3.84 -18.90
N ASN A 164 5.10 -4.43 -19.79
CA ASN A 164 6.52 -4.67 -19.58
C ASN A 164 7.42 -3.51 -20.04
N ASP A 165 6.85 -2.35 -20.39
CA ASP A 165 7.61 -1.13 -20.66
C ASP A 165 8.06 -0.48 -19.34
N GLN A 166 9.02 -1.13 -18.70
CA GLN A 166 9.48 -0.78 -17.36
C GLN A 166 11.00 -0.89 -17.21
N ALA A 167 11.52 -0.28 -16.16
CA ALA A 167 12.87 -0.52 -15.64
C ALA A 167 12.76 -1.20 -14.27
N GLY A 168 13.52 -2.29 -14.08
CA GLY A 168 13.59 -3.00 -12.80
C GLY A 168 14.92 -2.74 -12.09
N PHE A 169 14.87 -2.61 -10.77
CA PHE A 169 16.02 -2.39 -9.90
C PHE A 169 15.99 -3.38 -8.74
N PHE A 170 17.10 -4.09 -8.52
CA PHE A 170 17.16 -5.19 -7.55
C PHE A 170 18.07 -4.80 -6.39
N SER A 171 17.54 -4.78 -5.17
CA SER A 171 18.32 -4.38 -4.00
C SER A 171 19.31 -5.45 -3.52
N GLY A 172 19.06 -6.72 -3.87
CA GLY A 172 19.77 -7.88 -3.29
C GLY A 172 19.43 -8.16 -1.82
N VAL A 173 18.52 -7.39 -1.23
CA VAL A 173 18.03 -7.56 0.15
C VAL A 173 16.82 -8.47 0.15
N ARG A 174 16.73 -9.41 1.10
CA ARG A 174 15.55 -10.27 1.27
C ARG A 174 14.35 -9.45 1.74
N MET A 175 13.16 -9.78 1.26
CA MET A 175 11.90 -9.17 1.68
C MET A 175 11.55 -9.52 3.14
N ALA A 176 11.71 -10.80 3.50
CA ALA A 176 11.25 -11.33 4.78
C ALA A 176 12.32 -11.31 5.89
N GLY A 177 11.82 -11.22 7.13
CA GLY A 177 12.57 -11.47 8.37
C GLY A 177 12.95 -10.19 9.13
N GLU A 178 13.64 -9.26 8.47
CA GLU A 178 14.15 -8.05 9.11
C GLU A 178 13.19 -6.87 8.96
N TRP A 179 13.34 -5.87 9.82
CA TRP A 179 12.68 -4.58 9.62
C TRP A 179 13.42 -3.77 8.54
N HIS A 180 12.68 -3.32 7.54
CA HIS A 180 13.15 -2.48 6.45
C HIS A 180 12.53 -1.09 6.55
N THR A 181 13.20 -0.09 5.98
CA THR A 181 12.61 1.23 5.72
C THR A 181 12.81 1.51 4.24
N ALA A 182 11.73 1.45 3.47
CA ALA A 182 11.73 1.78 2.06
C ALA A 182 11.32 3.25 1.89
N VAL A 183 12.03 3.95 1.02
CA VAL A 183 11.84 5.38 0.77
C VAL A 183 11.81 5.62 -0.73
N ILE A 184 10.75 6.28 -1.20
CA ILE A 184 10.68 6.90 -2.53
C ILE A 184 10.86 8.40 -2.34
N GLU A 185 11.80 9.00 -3.05
CA GLU A 185 11.92 10.45 -3.21
C GLU A 185 11.65 10.78 -4.68
N TRP A 186 10.51 11.40 -4.93
CA TRP A 186 10.07 11.82 -6.25
C TRP A 186 9.99 13.33 -6.30
N THR A 187 10.88 13.94 -7.07
CA THR A 187 10.98 15.40 -7.26
C THR A 187 10.73 15.76 -8.72
N SER A 188 10.47 17.05 -8.98
CA SER A 188 10.46 17.65 -10.30
C SER A 188 11.84 17.69 -10.95
#